data_AF-A0A1B2U789-F1
#
_entry.id   AF-A0A1B2U789-F1
#
_cell.length_a   1.000
_cell.length_b   1.000
_cell.length_c   1.000
_cell.angle_alpha   90.00
_cell.angle_beta   90.00
_cell.angle_gamma   90.00
#
_symmetry.space_group_name_H-M   'P 1'
#
loop_
_entity.id
_entity.type
_entity.pdbx_description
1 polymer ?
#
loop_
_entity_poly.entity_id
_entity_poly.type
_entity_poly.pdbx_seq_one_letter_code
_entity_poly.pdbx_strand_id
1 'polypeptide(L)'
;PPFRHEGFTGHPDEIVGATSSLDRVCGRDPGFVFRSENFSPERLEALIAYVRSLEFTGSPFRNPDGSLTEAQKRGEKLFNDPKVGCAECHPGNAADPKSLFSDGQTHDVGT
;
A
#
# COMPACT_ATOMS: atom_id res chain seq x y z
N PRO A 1 -6.86 11.44 -16.08
CA PRO A 1 -7.28 10.03 -15.82
C PRO A 1 -7.14 9.72 -14.32
N PRO A 2 -8.14 9.16 -13.63
CA PRO A 2 -7.94 8.79 -12.23
C PRO A 2 -6.84 7.74 -12.17
N PHE A 3 -5.83 7.99 -11.34
CA PHE A 3 -4.79 7.02 -11.02
C PHE A 3 -5.47 5.83 -10.35
N ARG A 4 -5.73 4.75 -11.11
CA ARG A 4 -6.14 3.48 -10.54
C ARG A 4 -4.87 2.73 -10.15
N HIS A 5 -4.87 2.16 -8.96
CA HIS A 5 -3.87 1.15 -8.64
C HIS A 5 -4.21 -0.09 -9.47
N GLU A 6 -3.41 -0.33 -10.49
CA GLU A 6 -3.59 -1.43 -11.43
C GLU A 6 -2.67 -2.58 -11.04
N GLY A 7 -3.25 -3.77 -10.91
CA GLY A 7 -2.53 -5.01 -10.61
C GLY A 7 -1.98 -5.69 -11.86
N PHE A 8 -1.68 -6.99 -11.78
CA PHE A 8 -1.04 -7.73 -12.89
C PHE A 8 -1.98 -7.95 -14.09
N THR A 9 -3.29 -8.02 -13.86
CA THR A 9 -4.28 -8.31 -14.90
C THR A 9 -4.30 -7.20 -15.94
N GLY A 10 -3.93 -7.52 -17.19
CA GLY A 10 -3.85 -6.55 -18.28
C GLY A 10 -2.56 -5.72 -18.33
N HIS A 11 -1.61 -5.96 -17.40
CA HIS A 11 -0.35 -5.21 -17.29
C HIS A 11 0.87 -6.12 -17.39
N PRO A 12 1.17 -6.68 -18.58
CA PRO A 12 2.40 -7.44 -18.79
C PRO A 12 3.65 -6.54 -18.78
N ASP A 13 3.47 -5.22 -18.76
CA ASP A 13 4.55 -4.24 -18.77
C ASP A 13 5.25 -4.09 -17.41
N GLU A 14 4.52 -4.28 -16.30
CA GLU A 14 5.01 -4.06 -14.92
C GLU A 14 5.67 -2.68 -14.74
N ILE A 15 5.14 -1.66 -15.43
CA ILE A 15 5.62 -0.27 -15.40
C ILE A 15 4.47 0.66 -15.02
N VAL A 16 3.35 0.60 -15.74
CA VAL A 16 2.15 1.41 -15.49
C VAL A 16 1.30 0.79 -14.39
N GLY A 17 0.88 -0.46 -14.59
CA GLY A 17 0.27 -1.31 -13.56
C GLY A 17 1.27 -2.36 -13.10
N ALA A 18 1.02 -2.97 -11.93
CA ALA A 18 1.89 -3.94 -11.28
C ALA A 18 3.38 -3.51 -11.28
N THR A 19 3.64 -2.24 -11.00
CA THR A 19 4.97 -1.67 -11.17
C THR A 19 6.00 -2.41 -10.29
N SER A 20 7.01 -2.97 -10.93
CA SER A 20 7.96 -3.86 -10.24
C SER A 20 9.03 -3.15 -9.40
N SER A 21 9.19 -1.83 -9.57
CA SER A 21 10.12 -1.03 -8.76
C SER A 21 9.66 0.41 -8.58
N LEU A 22 10.00 1.02 -7.44
CA LEU A 22 9.75 2.44 -7.18
C LEU A 22 10.48 3.33 -8.19
N ASP A 23 11.62 2.89 -8.72
CA ASP A 23 12.41 3.55 -9.75
C ASP A 23 11.61 3.74 -11.04
N ARG A 24 10.77 2.76 -11.42
CA ARG A 24 9.88 2.84 -12.59
C ARG A 24 8.72 3.83 -12.39
N VAL A 25 8.49 4.27 -11.17
CA VAL A 25 7.56 5.35 -10.83
C VAL A 25 8.31 6.68 -10.82
N CYS A 26 9.16 6.91 -9.81
CA CYS A 26 9.79 8.21 -9.59
C CYS A 26 10.73 8.61 -10.74
N GLY A 27 11.43 7.65 -11.36
CA GLY A 27 12.31 7.91 -12.51
C GLY A 27 11.54 8.26 -13.78
N ARG A 28 10.25 7.92 -13.84
CA ARG A 28 9.38 8.18 -14.99
C ARG A 28 8.68 9.54 -14.87
N ASP A 29 8.46 10.03 -13.66
CA ASP A 29 7.76 11.30 -13.44
C ASP A 29 8.38 12.51 -14.14
N PRO A 30 9.71 12.71 -14.20
CA PRO A 30 10.29 13.86 -14.92
C PRO A 30 9.82 13.95 -16.38
N GLY A 31 9.78 12.82 -17.10
CA GLY A 31 9.39 12.78 -18.51
C GLY A 31 7.88 12.71 -18.74
N PHE A 32 7.13 12.05 -17.85
CA PHE A 32 5.71 11.73 -18.07
C PHE A 32 4.74 12.62 -17.29
N VAL A 33 5.21 13.28 -16.22
CA VAL A 33 4.43 14.17 -15.36
C VAL A 33 4.98 15.59 -15.42
N PHE A 34 6.21 15.80 -14.93
CA PHE A 34 6.78 17.15 -14.75
C PHE A 34 7.25 17.82 -16.04
N ARG A 35 7.45 17.05 -17.11
CA ARG A 35 7.98 17.53 -18.41
C ARG A 35 9.29 18.29 -18.25
N SER A 36 10.20 17.71 -17.46
CA SER A 36 11.50 18.26 -17.12
C SER A 36 12.62 17.24 -17.40
N GLU A 37 13.85 17.64 -17.12
CA GLU A 37 15.02 16.76 -17.23
C GLU A 37 14.94 15.57 -16.27
N ASN A 38 15.39 14.40 -16.74
CA ASN A 38 15.45 13.19 -15.92
C ASN A 38 16.45 13.32 -14.75
N PHE A 39 16.26 12.49 -13.73
CA PHE A 39 17.22 12.37 -12.64
C PHE A 39 18.52 11.71 -13.11
N SER A 40 19.63 12.03 -12.44
CA SER A 40 20.83 11.20 -12.52
C SER A 40 20.62 9.91 -11.71
N PRO A 41 21.39 8.83 -11.98
CA PRO A 41 21.27 7.59 -11.23
C PRO A 41 21.34 7.77 -9.72
N GLU A 42 22.29 8.58 -9.23
CA GLU A 42 22.51 8.79 -7.80
C GLU A 42 21.36 9.55 -7.14
N ARG A 43 20.76 10.53 -7.84
CA ARG A 43 19.62 11.29 -7.32
C ARG A 43 18.35 10.44 -7.29
N LEU A 44 18.14 9.60 -8.30
CA LEU A 44 17.03 8.68 -8.30
C LEU A 44 17.17 7.68 -7.16
N GLU A 45 18.33 7.04 -7.01
CA GLU A 45 18.57 6.08 -5.91
C GLU A 45 18.36 6.72 -4.53
N ALA A 46 18.84 7.95 -4.31
CA ALA A 46 18.60 8.69 -3.07
C ALA A 46 17.11 8.96 -2.82
N LEU A 47 16.34 9.30 -3.86
CA LEU A 47 14.90 9.49 -3.76
C LEU A 47 14.19 8.16 -3.42
N ILE A 48 14.60 7.06 -4.04
CA ILE A 48 14.03 5.73 -3.76
C ILE A 48 14.35 5.28 -2.33
N ALA A 49 15.57 5.53 -1.85
CA ALA A 49 15.95 5.24 -0.47
C ALA A 49 15.09 6.04 0.52
N TYR A 50 14.83 7.32 0.24
CA TYR A 50 13.92 8.13 1.04
C TYR A 50 12.50 7.55 1.09
N VAL A 51 11.91 7.22 -0.07
CA VAL A 51 10.56 6.64 -0.12
C VAL A 51 10.48 5.31 0.65
N ARG A 52 11.51 4.46 0.54
CA ARG A 52 11.59 3.18 1.27
C ARG A 52 11.78 3.34 2.77
N SER A 53 12.25 4.50 3.25
CA SER A 53 12.41 4.79 4.68
C SER A 53 11.15 5.31 5.35
N LEU A 54 10.06 5.54 4.60
CA LEU A 54 8.80 5.99 5.16
C LEU A 54 8.16 4.86 5.96
N GLU A 55 7.79 5.17 7.21
CA GLU A 55 7.19 4.24 8.16
C GLU A 55 5.75 4.64 8.52
N PHE A 56 4.95 3.69 9.00
CA PHE A 56 3.59 3.96 9.47
C PHE A 56 3.61 4.71 10.82
N THR A 57 2.79 5.75 10.95
CA THR A 57 2.70 6.53 12.19
C THR A 57 1.91 5.84 13.31
N GLY A 58 1.09 4.84 12.97
CA GLY A 58 0.12 4.24 13.87
C GLY A 58 -1.18 5.05 14.01
N SER A 59 -2.22 4.41 14.55
CA SER A 59 -3.55 5.01 14.73
C SER A 59 -3.67 5.78 16.05
N PRO A 60 -4.08 7.06 16.03
CA PRO A 60 -4.29 7.85 17.25
C PRO A 60 -5.62 7.51 17.97
N PHE A 61 -6.45 6.61 17.40
CA PHE A 61 -7.80 6.32 17.89
C PHE A 61 -7.87 5.14 18.86
N ARG A 62 -6.73 4.60 19.30
CA ARG A 62 -6.67 3.56 20.32
C ARG A 62 -6.76 4.18 21.72
N ASN A 63 -6.94 3.34 22.72
CA ASN A 63 -6.76 3.77 24.10
C ASN A 63 -5.31 4.26 24.33
N PRO A 64 -5.06 5.09 25.35
CA PRO A 64 -3.72 5.57 25.68
C PRO A 64 -2.70 4.47 25.98
N ASP A 65 -3.15 3.27 26.38
CA ASP A 65 -2.32 2.09 26.62
C ASP A 65 -2.02 1.29 25.34
N GLY A 66 -2.48 1.75 24.17
CA GLY A 66 -2.34 1.10 22.88
C GLY A 66 -3.35 -0.02 22.61
N SER A 67 -4.24 -0.33 23.56
CA SER A 67 -5.29 -1.33 23.39
C SER A 67 -6.44 -0.81 22.52
N LEU A 68 -7.17 -1.74 21.91
CA LEU A 68 -8.41 -1.41 21.19
C LEU A 68 -9.52 -1.00 22.15
N THR A 69 -10.32 -0.02 21.75
CA THR A 69 -11.58 0.32 22.44
C THR A 69 -12.59 -0.82 22.31
N GLU A 70 -13.63 -0.82 23.16
CA GLU A 70 -14.69 -1.83 23.08
C GLU A 70 -15.43 -1.80 21.73
N ALA A 71 -15.56 -0.62 21.11
CA ALA A 71 -16.12 -0.51 19.77
C ALA A 71 -15.23 -1.16 18.71
N GLN A 72 -13.92 -0.92 18.78
CA GLN A 72 -12.94 -1.50 17.88
C GLN A 72 -12.86 -3.03 18.01
N LYS A 73 -12.91 -3.57 19.23
CA LYS A 73 -12.96 -5.03 19.46
C LYS A 73 -14.20 -5.68 18.85
N ARG A 74 -15.35 -5.01 18.86
CA ARG A 74 -16.56 -5.52 18.17
C ARG A 74 -16.38 -5.51 16.64
N GLY A 75 -15.78 -4.46 16.10
CA GLY A 75 -15.43 -4.38 14.68
C GLY A 75 -14.43 -5.45 14.25
N GLU A 76 -13.40 -5.70 15.06
CA GLU A 76 -12.38 -6.72 14.83
C GLU A 76 -12.98 -8.14 14.73
N LYS A 77 -14.03 -8.43 15.52
CA LYS A 77 -14.76 -9.71 15.39
C LYS A 77 -15.43 -9.87 14.03
N LEU A 78 -16.05 -8.80 13.50
CA LEU A 78 -16.67 -8.83 12.18
C LEU A 78 -15.63 -8.90 11.06
N PHE A 79 -14.53 -8.17 11.20
CA PHE A 79 -13.42 -8.18 10.24
C PHE A 79 -12.83 -9.59 10.08
N ASN A 80 -12.68 -10.32 11.19
CA ASN A 80 -12.14 -11.68 11.20
C ASN A 80 -13.21 -12.77 11.01
N ASP A 81 -14.49 -12.41 10.82
CA ASP A 81 -15.54 -13.39 10.56
C ASP A 81 -15.40 -13.94 9.13
N PRO A 82 -15.19 -15.26 8.94
CA PRO A 82 -15.07 -15.86 7.61
C PRO A 82 -16.32 -15.69 6.74
N LYS A 83 -17.48 -15.40 7.33
CA LYS A 83 -18.70 -15.09 6.55
C LYS A 83 -18.67 -13.71 5.91
N VAL A 84 -17.95 -12.77 6.53
CA VAL A 84 -17.73 -11.42 5.97
C VAL A 84 -16.51 -11.45 5.03
N GLY A 85 -15.46 -12.18 5.41
CA GLY A 85 -14.33 -12.47 4.54
C GLY A 85 -13.29 -11.35 4.41
N CYS A 86 -13.31 -10.30 5.25
CA CYS A 86 -12.35 -9.18 5.11
C CYS A 86 -10.90 -9.65 5.22
N ALA A 87 -10.62 -10.56 6.16
CA ALA A 87 -9.27 -11.08 6.39
C ALA A 87 -8.73 -11.98 5.27
N GLU A 88 -9.55 -12.35 4.27
CA GLU A 88 -9.10 -13.15 3.12
C GLU A 88 -8.13 -12.36 2.24
N CYS A 89 -8.47 -11.10 1.94
CA CYS A 89 -7.63 -10.18 1.16
C CYS A 89 -6.85 -9.20 2.06
N HIS A 90 -7.27 -9.01 3.31
CA HIS A 90 -6.63 -8.13 4.29
C HIS A 90 -6.12 -8.87 5.54
N PRO A 91 -5.20 -9.83 5.38
CA PRO A 91 -4.68 -10.59 6.51
C PRO A 91 -3.84 -9.69 7.43
N GLY A 92 -4.09 -9.76 8.74
CA GLY A 92 -3.33 -9.00 9.72
C GLY A 92 -3.91 -9.09 11.14
N ASN A 93 -3.10 -8.70 12.11
CA ASN A 93 -3.47 -8.60 13.51
C ASN A 93 -3.22 -7.18 14.02
N ALA A 94 -4.22 -6.56 14.66
CA ALA A 94 -4.13 -5.19 15.13
C ALA A 94 -3.04 -4.98 16.21
N ALA A 95 -2.63 -6.03 16.92
CA ALA A 95 -1.56 -5.96 17.91
C ALA A 95 -0.16 -6.20 17.32
N ASP A 96 -0.06 -6.70 16.09
CA ASP A 96 1.21 -7.01 15.44
C ASP A 96 1.71 -5.82 14.61
N PRO A 97 2.84 -5.19 14.98
CA PRO A 97 3.39 -4.05 14.24
C PRO A 97 3.86 -4.41 12.83
N LYS A 98 4.01 -5.70 12.49
CA LYS A 98 4.39 -6.16 11.15
C LYS A 98 3.20 -6.46 10.24
N SER A 99 1.97 -6.36 10.76
CA SER A 99 0.77 -6.65 9.98
C SER A 99 0.50 -5.56 8.94
N LEU A 100 0.45 -5.96 7.68
CA LEU A 100 0.23 -5.06 6.54
C LEU A 100 -1.24 -4.93 6.13
N PHE A 101 -2.12 -5.80 6.62
CA PHE A 101 -3.55 -5.83 6.27
C PHE A 101 -3.80 -5.83 4.76
N SER A 102 -2.95 -6.55 4.03
CA SER A 102 -2.98 -6.70 2.58
C SER A 102 -2.29 -8.01 2.21
N ASP A 103 -2.82 -8.71 1.22
CA ASP A 103 -2.22 -9.91 0.65
C ASP A 103 -1.24 -9.62 -0.49
N GLY A 104 -1.13 -8.37 -0.92
CA GLY A 104 -0.27 -7.94 -2.02
C GLY A 104 -0.67 -8.50 -3.39
N GLN A 105 -1.94 -8.88 -3.59
CA GLN A 105 -2.45 -9.50 -4.81
C GLN A 105 -3.45 -8.63 -5.55
N THR A 106 -3.84 -9.07 -6.74
CA THR A 106 -4.86 -8.42 -7.59
C THR A 106 -6.17 -9.19 -7.49
N HIS A 107 -7.26 -8.50 -7.19
CA HIS A 107 -8.60 -9.07 -7.07
C HIS A 107 -9.62 -8.29 -7.89
N ASP A 108 -10.66 -9.00 -8.34
CA ASP A 108 -11.87 -8.37 -8.84
C ASP A 108 -12.86 -8.21 -7.69
N VAL A 109 -13.04 -6.96 -7.25
CA VAL A 109 -13.99 -6.56 -6.20
C VAL A 109 -15.14 -5.71 -6.76
N GLY A 110 -15.29 -5.65 -8.09
CA GLY A 110 -16.35 -4.90 -8.77
C GLY A 110 -16.19 -3.38 -8.79
N THR A 111 -14.96 -2.85 -8.72
CA THR A 111 -14.63 -1.40 -8.73
C THR A 111 -13.66 -0.99 -9.82
#